data_AF-A0A532AFF1-F1
#
_entry.id   AF-A0A532AFF1-F1
#
_cell.length_a   1.000
_cell.length_b   1.000
_cell.length_c   1.000
_cell.angle_alpha   90.00
_cell.angle_beta   90.00
_cell.angle_gamma   90.00
#
_symmetry.space_group_name_H-M   'P 1'
#
loop_
_entity.id
_entity.type
_entity.pdbx_description
1 polymer ?
#
loop_
_entity_poly.entity_id
_entity_poly.type
_entity_poly.pdbx_seq_one_letter_code
_entity_poly.pdbx_strand_id
1 'polypeptide(L)' 'GGTVGEATRTVGSYLRDVIRLNADARNFRLMGADETSSNRLDDVFEVTDRVWMERIEPYDVHLSRDGRVM' A
#
# COMPACT_ATOMS: atom_id res chain seq x y z
N GLY A 1 33.49 -5.47 1.70
CA GLY A 1 32.38 -4.50 1.64
C GLY A 1 31.12 -5.25 1.29
N GLY A 2 30.04 -5.04 2.03
CA GLY A 2 28.72 -5.56 1.71
C GLY A 2 27.70 -4.59 2.28
N THR A 3 26.81 -4.09 1.44
CA THR A 3 25.67 -3.28 1.87
C THR A 3 24.50 -4.21 2.18
N VAL A 4 23.82 -3.99 3.31
CA VAL A 4 22.55 -4.66 3.61
C VAL A 4 21.46 -3.91 2.86
N GLY A 5 20.76 -4.60 1.96
CA GLY A 5 19.66 -4.04 1.18
C GLY A 5 18.33 -4.72 1.49
N GLU A 6 17.23 -3.99 1.29
CA GLU A 6 15.87 -4.47 1.51
C GLU A 6 15.12 -4.48 0.18
N ALA A 7 15.23 -5.58 -0.58
CA ALA A 7 14.71 -5.63 -1.95
C ALA A 7 13.21 -5.32 -2.04
N THR A 8 12.42 -5.78 -1.07
CA THR A 8 10.97 -5.55 -1.05
C THR A 8 10.60 -4.10 -0.78
N ARG A 9 11.41 -3.34 -0.05
CA ARG A 9 11.19 -1.90 0.15
C ARG A 9 11.30 -1.13 -1.17
N THR A 10 12.29 -1.47 -2.01
CA THR A 10 12.39 -0.89 -3.37
C THR A 10 11.16 -1.24 -4.21
N VAL A 11 10.63 -2.46 -4.09
CA VAL A 11 9.38 -2.85 -4.75
C VAL A 11 8.19 -2.06 -4.20
N GLY A 12 8.13 -1.81 -2.89
CA GLY A 12 7.12 -0.96 -2.26
C GLY A 12 7.08 0.44 -2.89
N SER A 13 8.23 1.11 -2.99
CA SER A 13 8.36 2.41 -3.65
C SER A 13 7.88 2.38 -5.11
N TYR A 14 8.24 1.34 -5.85
CA TYR A 14 7.78 1.16 -7.23
C TYR A 14 6.26 0.98 -7.32
N LEU A 15 5.68 0.13 -6.47
CA LEU A 15 4.24 -0.12 -6.44
C LEU A 15 3.44 1.12 -6.06
N ARG A 16 3.95 1.94 -5.12
CA ARG A 16 3.38 3.25 -4.80
C ARG A 16 3.28 4.12 -6.05
N ASP A 17 4.35 4.19 -6.83
CA ASP A 17 4.39 5.02 -8.03
C ASP A 17 3.45 4.48 -9.12
N VAL A 18 3.32 3.15 -9.25
CA VAL A 18 2.31 2.52 -10.12
C VAL A 18 0.89 2.92 -9.68
N ILE A 19 0.57 2.87 -8.39
CA ILE A 19 -0.73 3.29 -7.87
C ILE A 19 -0.98 4.77 -8.19
N ARG A 20 0.01 5.64 -7.93
CA ARG A 20 -0.09 7.08 -8.18
C ARG A 20 -0.35 7.39 -9.66
N LEU A 21 0.40 6.77 -10.57
CA LEU A 21 0.26 6.98 -12.01
C LEU A 21 -1.04 6.40 -12.59
N ASN A 22 -1.70 5.48 -11.88
CA ASN A 22 -2.99 4.92 -12.26
C ASN A 22 -4.16 5.53 -11.47
N ALA A 23 -3.98 6.67 -10.81
CA ALA A 23 -5.01 7.31 -9.99
C ALA A 23 -6.27 7.67 -10.80
N ASP A 24 -6.12 8.09 -12.05
CA ASP A 24 -7.26 8.44 -12.92
C ASP A 24 -7.92 7.18 -13.52
N ALA A 25 -7.10 6.24 -14.02
CA ALA A 25 -7.59 5.03 -14.69
C ALA A 25 -8.20 4.00 -13.71
N ARG A 26 -7.76 4.02 -12.45
CA ARG A 26 -8.23 3.16 -11.35
C ARG A 26 -8.30 1.68 -11.71
N ASN A 27 -7.30 1.19 -12.44
CA ASN A 27 -7.22 -0.18 -12.95
C ASN A 27 -6.16 -1.06 -12.25
N PHE A 28 -5.44 -0.54 -11.25
CA PHE A 28 -4.44 -1.30 -10.47
C PHE A 28 -4.86 -1.45 -9.00
N ARG A 29 -4.70 -2.64 -8.41
CA ARG A 29 -4.95 -2.94 -6.99
C ARG A 29 -3.84 -3.84 -6.44
N LEU A 30 -3.53 -3.68 -5.15
CA LEU A 30 -2.62 -4.53 -4.41
C LEU A 30 -3.42 -5.44 -3.47
N MET A 31 -3.05 -6.71 -3.37
CA MET A 31 -3.66 -7.69 -2.47
C MET A 31 -2.62 -8.17 -1.46
N GLY A 32 -2.99 -8.27 -0.18
CA GLY A 32 -2.14 -8.85 0.86
C GLY A 32 -2.97 -9.32 2.05
N ALA A 33 -2.79 -10.58 2.47
CA ALA A 33 -3.49 -11.15 3.61
C ALA A 33 -2.92 -10.63 4.94
N ASP A 34 -3.17 -9.36 5.26
CA ASP A 34 -2.62 -8.60 6.40
C ASP A 34 -1.09 -8.36 6.37
N GLU A 35 -0.38 -9.00 5.44
CA GLU A 35 1.08 -8.96 5.36
C GLU A 35 1.67 -7.79 4.52
N THR A 36 0.91 -6.73 4.22
CA THR A 36 1.42 -5.66 3.32
C THR A 36 2.61 -4.92 3.95
N SER A 37 2.47 -4.51 5.21
CA SER A 37 3.54 -3.79 5.92
C SER A 37 4.67 -4.70 6.37
N SER A 38 4.38 -5.94 6.80
CA SER A 38 5.40 -6.92 7.20
C SER A 38 6.32 -7.31 6.03
N ASN A 39 5.76 -7.37 4.81
CA ASN A 39 6.53 -7.55 3.58
C ASN A 39 7.30 -6.31 3.12
N ARG A 40 7.24 -5.20 3.89
CA ARG A 40 7.89 -3.91 3.60
C ARG A 40 7.38 -3.24 2.33
N LEU A 41 6.08 -3.38 2.06
CA LEU A 41 5.38 -2.69 0.97
C LEU A 41 4.59 -1.48 1.48
N ASP A 42 4.91 -0.99 2.68
CA ASP A 42 4.20 0.08 3.38
C ASP A 42 4.23 1.44 2.65
N ASP A 43 5.20 1.68 1.76
CA ASP A 43 5.27 2.88 0.91
C ASP A 43 3.99 3.15 0.10
N VAL A 44 3.20 2.11 -0.22
CA VAL A 44 1.92 2.29 -0.93
C VAL A 44 0.92 3.11 -0.11
N PHE A 45 1.05 3.12 1.22
CA PHE A 45 0.16 3.87 2.10
C PHE A 45 0.39 5.39 2.07
N GLU A 46 1.45 5.85 1.40
CA GLU A 46 1.67 7.28 1.11
C GLU A 46 0.66 7.82 0.09
N VAL A 47 0.03 6.96 -0.72
CA VAL A 47 -0.82 7.37 -1.85
C VAL A 47 -2.20 6.72 -1.86
N THR A 48 -2.46 5.76 -0.97
CA THR A 48 -3.74 5.05 -0.87
C THR A 48 -3.89 4.43 0.52
N ASP A 49 -5.09 3.94 0.82
CA ASP A 49 -5.39 3.16 2.03
C ASP A 49 -5.75 1.70 1.70
N ARG A 50 -5.95 0.90 2.75
CA ARG A 50 -6.65 -0.39 2.68
C ARG A 50 -8.15 -0.16 2.47
N VAL A 51 -8.75 -0.99 1.63
CA VAL A 51 -10.20 -1.04 1.47
C VAL A 51 -10.80 -1.60 2.75
N TRP A 52 -11.63 -0.81 3.42
CA TRP A 52 -12.32 -1.24 4.64
C TRP A 52 -13.81 -0.91 4.58
N MET A 53 -14.65 -1.93 4.76
CA MET A 53 -16.10 -1.81 4.63
C MET A 53 -16.86 -1.82 5.96
N GLU A 54 -16.16 -1.95 7.09
CA GLU A 54 -16.77 -1.78 8.40
C GLU A 54 -16.67 -0.32 8.89
N ARG A 55 -17.03 -0.10 10.16
CA ARG A 55 -16.84 1.21 10.79
C ARG A 55 -15.34 1.52 10.85
N ILE A 56 -15.00 2.77 10.52
CA ILE A 56 -13.67 3.32 10.70
C ILE A 56 -13.75 4.21 11.94
N GLU A 57 -12.91 3.91 12.92
CA GLU A 57 -12.80 4.62 14.17
C GLU A 57 -11.75 5.72 14.08
N PRO A 58 -11.79 6.75 14.95
CA PRO A 58 -10.84 7.87 14.90
C PRO A 58 -9.36 7.47 15.07
N TYR A 59 -9.10 6.28 15.59
CA TYR A 59 -7.75 5.74 15.82
C TYR A 59 -7.28 4.78 14.71
N ASP A 60 -8.14 4.45 13.75
CA ASP A 60 -7.75 3.57 12.65
C ASP A 60 -6.82 4.29 11.68
N VAL A 61 -5.82 3.57 11.18
CA VAL A 61 -4.77 4.12 10.30
C VAL A 61 -4.79 3.39 8.96
N HIS A 62 -4.67 4.15 7.88
CA HIS A 62 -4.63 3.62 6.52
C HIS A 62 -5.84 2.76 6.12
N LEU A 63 -7.04 3.16 6.57
CA LEU A 63 -8.31 2.54 6.18
C LEU A 63 -9.18 3.57 5.45
N SER A 64 -9.74 3.19 4.30
CA SER A 64 -10.69 4.01 3.54
C SER A 64 -11.64 3.15 2.72
N ARG A 65 -12.81 3.71 2.38
CA ARG A 65 -13.76 3.09 1.45
C ARG A 65 -13.27 3.08 -0.01
N ASP A 66 -12.39 4.03 -0.37
CA ASP A 66 -11.84 4.18 -1.72
C ASP A 66 -10.38 3.70 -1.85
N GLY A 67 -9.91 2.93 -0.85
CA GLY A 67 -8.57 2.35 -0.85
C GLY A 67 -8.29 1.44 -2.06
N ARG A 68 -7.01 1.12 -2.27
CA ARG A 68 -6.52 0.29 -3.39
C ARG A 68 -5.73 -0.93 -2.94
N VAL A 69 -5.52 -1.09 -1.64
CA VAL A 69 -4.93 -2.29 -1.01
C VAL A 69 -6.05 -3.14 -0.39
N MET A 70 -6.07 -4.45 -0.59
CA MET A 70 -7.07 -5.37 -0.03
C MET A 70 -6.46 -6.57 0.68
#